data_AF-A0A1R4FYU6-F1
#
_entry.id   AF-A0A1R4FYU6-F1
#
_cell.length_a   1.000
_cell.length_b   1.000
_cell.length_c   1.000
_cell.angle_alpha   90.00
_cell.angle_beta   90.00
_cell.angle_gamma   90.00
#
_symmetry.space_group_name_H-M   'P 1'
#
loop_
_entity.id
_entity.type
_entity.pdbx_description
1 polymer ?
#
loop_
_entity_poly.entity_id
_entity_poly.type
_entity_poly.pdbx_seq_one_letter_code
_entity_poly.pdbx_strand_id
1 'polypeptide(L)'
;MHLADRLTDALPWLAGLSRGVLCRAISNAGIDAAAWTAGDLVSCMDKLSADEGRRFALPPKLSNPAGFFIHRIRTAMTHARMTGWERPSARAKTQAAQTRALAAAEPRPALPRETAAELHEARAAFRAQFAADDRLHELQQAARARLSEAKRAEVMAELDRARNRTARVL
;
A
#
# COMPACT_ATOMS: atom_id res chain seq x y z
N MET A 1 -7.54 7.20 24.85
CA MET A 1 -8.36 7.83 23.81
C MET A 1 -9.32 6.78 23.24
N HIS A 2 -10.63 7.04 23.23
CA HIS A 2 -11.66 6.04 22.91
C HIS A 2 -11.83 5.88 21.39
N LEU A 3 -12.19 4.68 20.91
CA LEU A 3 -12.42 4.43 19.48
C LEU A 3 -13.47 5.37 18.87
N ALA A 4 -14.53 5.66 19.64
CA ALA A 4 -15.59 6.60 19.26
C ALA A 4 -15.05 8.01 18.99
N ASP A 5 -14.13 8.51 19.81
CA ASP A 5 -13.54 9.84 19.64
C ASP A 5 -12.70 9.88 18.36
N ARG A 6 -11.86 8.85 18.15
CA ARG A 6 -11.03 8.71 16.94
C ARG A 6 -11.85 8.59 15.65
N LEU A 7 -13.01 7.92 15.72
CA LEU A 7 -13.93 7.82 14.58
C LEU A 7 -14.60 9.16 14.28
N THR A 8 -14.88 9.95 15.31
CA THR A 8 -15.44 11.29 15.14
C THR A 8 -14.43 12.24 14.47
N ASP A 9 -13.16 12.15 14.86
CA ASP A 9 -12.07 12.90 14.22
C ASP A 9 -11.89 12.50 12.74
N ALA A 10 -11.96 11.20 12.45
CA ALA A 10 -11.75 10.67 11.11
C ALA A 10 -12.98 10.82 10.19
N LEU A 11 -14.19 10.90 10.77
CA LEU A 11 -15.46 10.98 10.06
C LEU A 11 -16.27 12.15 10.64
N PRO A 12 -16.03 13.40 10.19
CA PRO A 12 -16.63 14.59 10.78
C PRO A 12 -18.16 14.60 10.80
N TRP A 13 -18.82 13.86 9.91
CA TRP A 13 -20.27 13.71 9.88
C TRP A 13 -20.83 12.87 11.04
N LEU A 14 -19.98 12.21 11.83
CA LEU A 14 -20.34 11.59 13.11
C LEU A 14 -20.30 12.58 14.28
N ALA A 15 -19.71 13.77 14.13
CA ALA A 15 -19.53 14.74 15.23
C ALA A 15 -20.84 15.26 15.82
N GLY A 16 -21.95 15.17 15.07
CA GLY A 16 -23.29 15.49 15.57
C GLY A 16 -23.90 14.42 16.49
N LEU A 17 -23.26 13.25 16.64
CA LEU A 17 -23.73 12.17 17.51
C LEU A 17 -23.10 12.27 18.90
N SER A 18 -23.88 11.98 19.93
CA SER A 18 -23.31 11.83 21.27
C SER A 18 -22.39 10.61 21.33
N ARG A 19 -21.32 10.70 22.12
CA ARG A 19 -20.37 9.60 22.32
C ARG A 19 -21.07 8.30 22.73
N GLY A 20 -22.09 8.37 23.59
CA GLY A 20 -22.87 7.20 24.00
C GLY A 20 -23.62 6.52 22.86
N VAL A 21 -24.20 7.29 21.94
CA VAL A 21 -24.87 6.76 20.73
C VAL A 21 -23.86 6.08 19.82
N LEU A 22 -22.68 6.68 19.63
CA LEU A 22 -21.63 6.10 18.79
C LEU A 22 -21.04 4.83 19.42
N CYS A 23 -20.80 4.80 20.73
CA CYS A 23 -20.37 3.60 21.43
C CYS A 23 -21.39 2.47 21.28
N ARG A 24 -22.69 2.76 21.48
CA ARG A 24 -23.76 1.78 21.30
C ARG A 24 -23.83 1.27 19.86
N ALA A 25 -23.63 2.16 18.88
CA ALA A 25 -23.61 1.80 17.47
C ALA A 25 -22.44 0.85 17.13
N ILE A 26 -21.24 1.13 17.66
CA ILE A 26 -20.05 0.28 17.52
C ILE A 26 -20.29 -1.11 18.13
N SER A 27 -20.80 -1.17 19.36
CA SER A 27 -21.12 -2.43 20.04
C SER A 27 -22.20 -3.23 19.30
N ASN A 28 -23.29 -2.59 18.86
CA ASN A 28 -24.37 -3.24 18.11
C ASN A 28 -23.91 -3.75 16.74
N ALA A 29 -22.92 -3.10 16.13
CA ALA A 29 -22.31 -3.55 14.89
C ALA A 29 -21.42 -4.79 15.09
N GLY A 30 -21.09 -5.17 16.34
CA GLY A 30 -20.17 -6.26 16.66
C GLY A 30 -18.70 -5.88 16.43
N ILE A 31 -18.38 -4.57 16.50
CA ILE A 31 -17.02 -4.08 16.33
C ILE A 31 -16.31 -4.20 17.67
N ASP A 32 -15.33 -5.08 17.73
CA ASP A 32 -14.41 -5.17 18.86
C ASP A 32 -13.41 -3.99 18.82
N ALA A 33 -13.54 -3.07 19.77
CA ALA A 33 -12.67 -1.90 19.89
C ALA A 33 -11.21 -2.24 20.25
N ALA A 34 -10.92 -3.45 20.73
CA ALA A 34 -9.54 -3.92 20.93
C ALA A 34 -8.90 -4.39 19.61
N ALA A 35 -9.70 -4.96 18.72
CA ALA A 35 -9.25 -5.52 17.44
C ALA A 35 -9.28 -4.53 16.26
N TRP A 36 -10.05 -3.44 16.36
CA TRP A 36 -10.24 -2.48 15.27
C TRP A 36 -9.82 -1.07 15.65
N THR A 37 -9.03 -0.43 14.80
CA THR A 37 -8.76 1.01 14.90
C THR A 37 -9.72 1.81 14.03
N ALA A 38 -9.89 3.10 14.33
CA ALA A 38 -10.68 4.00 13.48
C ALA A 38 -10.16 4.02 12.03
N GLY A 39 -8.83 4.01 11.83
CA GLY A 39 -8.21 3.99 10.51
C GLY A 39 -8.48 2.70 9.72
N ASP A 40 -8.54 1.55 10.39
CA ASP A 40 -8.92 0.29 9.71
C ASP A 40 -10.38 0.34 9.24
N LEU A 41 -11.27 0.85 10.09
CA LEU A 41 -12.69 0.95 9.78
C LEU A 41 -12.93 1.91 8.60
N VAL A 42 -12.24 3.05 8.57
CA VAL A 42 -12.27 3.99 7.44
C VAL A 42 -11.73 3.35 6.18
N SER A 43 -10.54 2.73 6.25
CA SER A 43 -9.96 2.00 5.11
C SER A 43 -10.90 0.94 4.54
N CYS A 44 -11.68 0.27 5.40
CA CYS A 44 -12.67 -0.72 4.95
C CYS A 44 -13.79 -0.09 4.15
N MET A 45 -14.31 1.05 4.62
CA MET A 45 -15.36 1.76 3.91
C MET A 45 -14.86 2.36 2.59
N ASP A 46 -13.62 2.83 2.56
CA ASP A 46 -12.99 3.36 1.34
C ASP A 46 -12.78 2.25 0.31
N LYS A 47 -12.26 1.09 0.73
CA LYS A 47 -12.10 -0.06 -0.16
C LYS A 47 -13.43 -0.53 -0.75
N LEU A 48 -14.45 -0.71 0.10
CA LEU A 48 -15.79 -1.07 -0.37
C LEU A 48 -16.31 -0.05 -1.39
N SER A 49 -16.08 1.24 -1.15
CA SER A 49 -16.55 2.28 -2.08
C SER A 49 -15.78 2.24 -3.40
N ALA A 50 -14.46 2.05 -3.36
CA ALA A 50 -13.63 1.88 -4.55
C ALA A 50 -14.06 0.64 -5.37
N ASP A 51 -14.34 -0.48 -4.71
CA ASP A 51 -14.81 -1.71 -5.36
C ASP A 51 -16.22 -1.55 -5.96
N GLU A 52 -17.07 -0.71 -5.37
CA GLU A 52 -18.37 -0.30 -5.94
C GLU A 52 -18.25 0.74 -7.07
N GLY A 53 -17.03 1.17 -7.44
CA GLY A 53 -16.78 2.22 -8.43
C GLY A 53 -17.26 3.61 -8.00
N ARG A 54 -17.48 3.81 -6.70
CA ARG A 54 -17.98 5.06 -6.11
C ARG A 54 -16.90 5.66 -5.23
N ARG A 55 -16.61 6.96 -5.38
CA ARG A 55 -15.93 7.66 -4.28
C ARG A 55 -16.83 7.61 -3.06
N PHE A 56 -16.25 7.42 -1.88
CA PHE A 56 -16.94 7.62 -0.61
C PHE A 56 -17.36 9.09 -0.53
N ALA A 57 -18.49 9.41 -1.13
CA ALA A 57 -19.08 10.74 -1.12
C ALA A 57 -20.07 10.78 0.03
N LEU A 58 -19.91 11.76 0.93
CA LEU A 58 -20.88 12.02 1.99
C LEU A 58 -22.29 12.07 1.38
N PRO A 59 -23.27 11.34 1.93
CA PRO A 59 -24.66 11.57 1.57
C PRO A 59 -25.04 13.00 1.96
N PRO A 60 -25.64 13.81 1.06
CA PRO A 60 -25.79 15.24 1.26
C PRO A 60 -26.67 15.62 2.45
N LYS A 61 -27.54 14.72 2.94
CA LYS A 61 -28.27 14.83 4.21
C LYS A 61 -28.53 13.43 4.78
N LEU A 62 -27.84 13.07 5.86
CA LEU A 62 -28.12 11.83 6.61
C LEU A 62 -29.17 12.12 7.69
N SER A 63 -30.40 11.65 7.49
CA SER A 63 -31.44 11.67 8.54
C SER A 63 -31.08 10.80 9.75
N ASN A 64 -30.24 9.78 9.54
CA ASN A 64 -29.72 8.92 10.60
C ASN A 64 -28.22 8.58 10.35
N PRO A 65 -27.29 9.45 10.79
CA PRO A 65 -25.85 9.23 10.61
C PRO A 65 -25.35 7.95 11.28
N ALA A 66 -25.86 7.61 12.47
CA ALA A 66 -25.46 6.41 13.20
C ALA A 66 -25.90 5.13 12.47
N GLY A 67 -27.14 5.09 11.98
CA GLY A 67 -27.67 3.95 11.23
C GLY A 67 -26.92 3.73 9.92
N PHE A 68 -26.61 4.82 9.21
CA PHE A 68 -25.80 4.76 7.99
C PHE A 68 -24.40 4.21 8.28
N PHE A 69 -23.73 4.72 9.32
CA PHE A 69 -22.42 4.22 9.75
C PHE A 69 -22.46 2.71 10.04
N ILE A 70 -23.40 2.25 10.86
CA ILE A 70 -23.54 0.83 11.24
C ILE A 70 -23.75 -0.04 10.00
N HIS A 71 -24.67 0.36 9.12
CA HIS A 71 -24.95 -0.41 7.91
C HIS A 71 -23.69 -0.51 7.04
N ARG A 72 -23.04 0.63 6.80
CA ARG A 72 -21.91 0.69 5.88
C ARG A 72 -20.69 -0.06 6.41
N ILE A 73 -20.38 0.08 7.69
CA ILE A 73 -19.24 -0.61 8.28
C ILE A 73 -19.44 -2.13 8.35
N ARG A 74 -20.68 -2.59 8.60
CA ARG A 74 -21.00 -4.03 8.53
C ARG A 74 -20.81 -4.57 7.13
N THR A 75 -21.31 -3.87 6.11
CA THR A 75 -21.12 -4.28 4.71
C THR A 75 -19.63 -4.31 4.36
N ALA A 76 -18.87 -3.30 4.76
CA ALA A 76 -17.45 -3.21 4.50
C ALA A 76 -16.65 -4.33 5.19
N MET A 77 -16.97 -4.65 6.45
CA MET A 77 -16.33 -5.74 7.19
C MET A 77 -16.67 -7.11 6.59
N THR A 78 -17.92 -7.33 6.16
CA THR A 78 -18.32 -8.55 5.46
C THR A 78 -17.60 -8.69 4.13
N HIS A 79 -17.55 -7.62 3.34
CA HIS A 79 -16.83 -7.58 2.07
C HIS A 79 -15.32 -7.85 2.25
N ALA A 80 -14.72 -7.24 3.27
CA ALA A 80 -13.32 -7.48 3.65
C ALA A 80 -13.05 -8.96 3.94
N ARG A 81 -13.95 -9.63 4.68
CA ARG A 81 -13.86 -11.08 4.95
C ARG A 81 -14.00 -11.92 3.68
N MET A 82 -14.98 -11.60 2.83
CA MET A 82 -15.24 -12.37 1.60
C MET A 82 -14.12 -12.25 0.58
N THR A 83 -13.48 -11.09 0.48
CA THR A 83 -12.40 -10.81 -0.48
C THR A 83 -11.01 -11.24 0.03
N GLY A 84 -10.93 -11.86 1.21
CA GLY A 84 -9.66 -12.20 1.85
C GLY A 84 -8.82 -10.98 2.24
N TRP A 85 -9.41 -9.78 2.23
CA TRP A 85 -8.75 -8.57 2.65
C TRP A 85 -8.78 -8.49 4.18
N GLU A 86 -7.83 -9.18 4.80
CA GLU A 86 -7.65 -9.19 6.24
C GLU A 86 -6.79 -8.00 6.73
N ARG A 87 -7.44 -7.13 7.51
CA ARG A 87 -6.91 -6.18 8.51
C ARG A 87 -5.38 -5.90 8.50
N PRO A 88 -4.94 -4.75 7.95
CA PRO A 88 -3.55 -4.32 8.03
C PRO A 88 -3.02 -4.14 9.47
N SER A 89 -3.78 -3.54 10.38
CA SER A 89 -3.26 -3.20 11.74
C SER A 89 -3.42 -4.32 12.78
N ALA A 90 -4.50 -5.11 12.70
CA ALA A 90 -4.77 -6.17 13.67
C ALA A 90 -3.82 -7.35 13.47
N ARG A 91 -3.52 -7.73 12.22
CA ARG A 91 -2.47 -8.72 11.96
C ARG A 91 -1.12 -8.20 12.41
N ALA A 92 -0.77 -6.94 12.15
CA ALA A 92 0.49 -6.37 12.62
C ALA A 92 0.66 -6.39 14.16
N LYS A 93 -0.41 -6.14 14.94
CA LYS A 93 -0.36 -6.25 16.41
C LYS A 93 -0.30 -7.70 16.89
N THR A 94 -1.12 -8.59 16.34
CA THR A 94 -1.11 -10.01 16.74
C THR A 94 0.18 -10.69 16.31
N GLN A 95 0.70 -10.35 15.13
CA GLN A 95 1.97 -10.83 14.59
C GLN A 95 3.14 -10.23 15.37
N ALA A 96 3.15 -8.94 15.71
CA ALA A 96 4.18 -8.37 16.60
C ALA A 96 4.13 -8.97 18.03
N ALA A 97 2.94 -9.28 18.55
CA ALA A 97 2.77 -9.96 19.84
C ALA A 97 3.24 -11.41 19.78
N GLN A 98 2.91 -12.14 18.70
CA GLN A 98 3.39 -13.50 18.44
C GLN A 98 4.90 -13.52 18.23
N THR A 99 5.47 -12.60 17.45
CA THR A 99 6.92 -12.47 17.27
C THR A 99 7.63 -12.13 18.58
N ARG A 100 7.05 -11.28 19.44
CA ARG A 100 7.58 -11.04 20.80
C ARG A 100 7.50 -12.28 21.68
N ALA A 101 6.38 -13.00 21.65
CA ALA A 101 6.21 -14.22 22.43
C ALA A 101 7.18 -15.32 21.96
N LEU A 102 7.39 -15.45 20.65
CA LEU A 102 8.37 -16.37 20.07
C LEU A 102 9.80 -15.95 20.43
N ALA A 103 10.13 -14.66 20.33
CA ALA A 103 11.44 -14.12 20.71
C ALA A 103 11.73 -14.19 22.21
N ALA A 104 10.70 -14.27 23.07
CA ALA A 104 10.84 -14.50 24.50
C ALA A 104 10.91 -16.00 24.87
N ALA A 105 10.38 -16.88 24.02
CA ALA A 105 10.39 -18.33 24.20
C ALA A 105 11.64 -19.00 23.63
N GLU A 106 12.32 -18.39 22.65
CA GLU A 106 13.61 -18.87 22.17
C GLU A 106 14.76 -18.28 23.03
N PRO A 107 15.62 -19.12 23.64
CA PRO A 107 16.86 -18.65 24.22
C PRO A 107 17.72 -18.12 23.08
N ARG A 108 17.77 -16.78 22.96
CA ARG A 108 18.57 -16.09 21.94
C ARG A 108 20.00 -16.64 22.01
N PRO A 109 20.54 -17.29 20.96
CA PRO A 109 21.96 -17.57 20.93
C PRO A 109 22.65 -16.21 21.06
N ALA A 110 23.67 -16.14 21.91
CA ALA A 110 24.51 -14.96 22.00
C ALA A 110 25.15 -14.77 20.63
N LEU A 111 24.51 -13.97 19.77
CA LEU A 111 25.11 -13.55 18.53
C LEU A 111 26.43 -12.90 18.90
N PRO A 112 27.56 -13.31 18.29
CA PRO A 112 28.83 -12.66 18.53
C PRO A 112 28.62 -11.16 18.32
N ARG A 113 29.11 -10.35 19.26
CA ARG A 113 29.06 -8.90 19.14
C ARG A 113 29.95 -8.53 17.95
N GLU A 114 29.35 -8.43 16.77
CA GLU A 114 30.02 -7.88 15.60
C GLU A 114 30.52 -6.49 15.97
N THR A 115 31.81 -6.28 15.77
CA THR A 115 32.46 -5.02 16.08
C THR A 115 31.94 -3.95 15.12
N ALA A 116 32.01 -2.68 15.54
CA ALA A 116 31.62 -1.57 14.66
C ALA A 116 32.41 -1.54 13.33
N ALA A 117 33.60 -2.13 13.30
CA ALA A 117 34.43 -2.29 12.10
C ALA A 117 33.84 -3.30 11.11
N GLU A 118 33.42 -4.48 11.58
CA GLU A 118 32.81 -5.52 10.73
C GLU A 118 31.49 -5.05 10.12
N LEU A 119 30.67 -4.34 10.91
CA LEU A 119 29.44 -3.71 10.42
C LEU A 119 29.71 -2.59 9.40
N HIS A 120 30.81 -1.84 9.57
CA HIS A 120 31.19 -0.80 8.62
C HIS A 120 31.67 -1.40 7.30
N GLU A 121 32.47 -2.47 7.36
CA GLU A 121 32.99 -3.18 6.20
C GLU A 121 31.88 -3.90 5.42
N ALA A 122 30.95 -4.56 6.11
CA ALA A 122 29.77 -5.16 5.48
C ALA A 122 28.89 -4.11 4.77
N ARG A 123 28.71 -2.92 5.38
CA ARG A 123 28.00 -1.81 4.75
C ARG A 123 28.75 -1.16 3.61
N ALA A 124 30.08 -1.19 3.62
CA ALA A 124 30.91 -0.71 2.52
C ALA A 124 30.84 -1.67 1.33
N ALA A 125 30.95 -2.98 1.58
CA ALA A 125 30.79 -4.03 0.57
C ALA A 125 29.40 -3.98 -0.08
N PHE A 126 28.35 -3.84 0.74
CA PHE A 126 26.98 -3.68 0.24
C PHE A 126 26.82 -2.45 -0.67
N ARG A 127 27.35 -1.29 -0.25
CA ARG A 127 27.30 -0.07 -1.07
C ARG A 127 28.09 -0.19 -2.38
N ALA A 128 29.24 -0.87 -2.35
CA ALA A 128 30.04 -1.13 -3.55
C ALA A 128 29.31 -2.02 -4.56
N GLN A 129 28.55 -3.01 -4.08
CA GLN A 129 27.77 -3.90 -4.93
C GLN A 129 26.63 -3.16 -5.64
N PHE A 130 25.89 -2.31 -4.93
CA PHE A 130 24.86 -1.47 -5.54
C PHE A 130 25.41 -0.48 -6.57
N ALA A 131 26.57 0.14 -6.29
CA ALA A 131 27.22 1.04 -7.25
C ALA A 131 27.67 0.31 -8.54
N ALA A 132 28.04 -0.97 -8.45
CA ALA A 132 28.38 -1.79 -9.61
C ALA A 132 27.13 -2.13 -10.44
N ASP A 133 26.01 -2.45 -9.78
CA ASP A 133 24.73 -2.75 -10.43
C ASP A 133 24.15 -1.51 -11.14
N ASP A 134 24.22 -0.33 -10.51
CA ASP A 134 23.80 0.93 -11.14
C ASP A 134 24.61 1.24 -12.40
N ARG A 135 25.93 1.06 -12.34
CA ARG A 135 26.82 1.26 -13.50
C ARG A 135 26.54 0.25 -14.61
N LEU A 136 26.21 -1.00 -14.28
CA LEU A 136 25.81 -2.00 -15.25
C LEU A 136 24.48 -1.62 -15.92
N HIS A 137 23.54 -1.09 -15.14
CA HIS A 137 22.26 -0.60 -15.66
C HIS A 137 22.44 0.57 -16.63
N GLU A 138 23.27 1.55 -16.29
CA GLU A 138 23.61 2.68 -17.17
C GLU A 138 24.26 2.23 -18.48
N LEU A 139 25.21 1.28 -18.42
CA LEU A 139 25.86 0.73 -19.61
C LEU A 139 24.86 -0.02 -20.51
N GLN A 140 23.93 -0.77 -19.92
CA GLN A 140 22.87 -1.45 -20.66
C GLN A 140 21.91 -0.46 -21.33
N GLN A 141 21.54 0.63 -20.65
CA GLN A 141 20.71 1.68 -21.24
C GLN A 141 21.43 2.39 -22.39
N ALA A 142 22.70 2.75 -22.22
CA ALA A 142 23.51 3.37 -23.27
C ALA A 142 23.69 2.46 -24.50
N ALA A 143 23.89 1.15 -24.29
CA ALA A 143 23.98 0.18 -25.37
C ALA A 143 22.64 0.04 -26.13
N ARG A 144 21.51 0.02 -25.43
CA ARG A 144 20.16 0.00 -26.05
C ARG A 144 19.89 1.26 -26.86
N ALA A 145 20.26 2.43 -26.35
CA ALA A 145 20.10 3.69 -27.06
C ALA A 145 20.86 3.69 -28.39
N ARG A 146 22.16 3.30 -28.37
CA ARG A 146 22.99 3.19 -29.58
C ARG A 146 22.43 2.19 -30.59
N LEU A 147 21.96 1.02 -30.15
CA LEU A 147 21.31 0.04 -31.02
C LEU A 147 20.02 0.59 -31.65
N SER A 148 19.24 1.37 -30.91
CA SER A 148 18.03 2.00 -31.43
C SER A 148 18.33 3.07 -32.49
N GLU A 149 19.41 3.84 -32.28
CA GLU A 149 19.86 4.87 -33.20
C GLU A 149 20.43 4.28 -34.49
N ALA A 150 21.26 3.24 -34.38
CA ALA A 150 21.79 2.50 -35.53
C ALA A 150 20.68 1.88 -36.38
N LYS A 151 19.68 1.25 -35.75
CA LYS A 151 18.50 0.71 -36.46
C LYS A 151 17.68 1.78 -37.17
N ARG A 152 17.50 2.95 -36.55
CA ARG A 152 16.81 4.09 -37.18
C ARG A 152 17.57 4.61 -38.40
N ALA A 153 18.90 4.72 -38.31
CA ALA A 153 19.74 5.13 -39.42
C ALA A 153 19.68 4.14 -40.60
N GLU A 154 19.67 2.83 -40.31
CA GLU A 154 19.55 1.78 -41.32
C GLU A 154 18.19 1.86 -42.06
N VAL A 155 17.09 2.00 -41.32
CA VAL A 155 15.74 2.14 -41.91
C VAL A 155 15.65 3.39 -42.79
N MET A 156 16.21 4.52 -42.35
CA MET A 156 16.22 5.75 -43.16
C MET A 156 17.05 5.60 -44.43
N ALA A 157 18.22 4.94 -44.34
CA ALA A 157 19.05 4.67 -45.51
C ALA A 157 18.37 3.72 -46.52
N GLU A 158 17.60 2.73 -46.05
CA GLU A 158 16.78 1.89 -46.93
C GLU A 158 15.65 2.68 -47.58
N LEU A 159 14.99 3.57 -46.83
CA LEU A 159 13.93 4.44 -47.34
C LEU A 159 14.46 5.36 -48.45
N ASP A 160 15.63 5.95 -48.26
CA ASP A 160 16.28 6.81 -49.26
C ASP A 160 16.72 6.01 -50.50
N ARG A 161 17.25 4.79 -50.32
CA ARG A 161 17.54 3.88 -51.43
C ARG A 161 16.28 3.45 -52.19
N ALA A 162 15.14 3.31 -51.52
CA ALA A 162 13.87 3.01 -52.17
C ALA A 162 13.36 4.22 -52.97
N ARG A 163 13.38 5.43 -52.38
CA ARG A 163 13.00 6.69 -53.06
C ARG A 163 13.83 6.95 -54.31
N ASN A 164 15.16 6.76 -54.24
CA ASN A 164 16.04 6.96 -55.38
C ASN A 164 15.86 5.92 -56.49
N ARG A 165 15.38 4.71 -56.16
CA ARG A 165 15.00 3.69 -57.17
C ARG A 165 13.71 4.09 -57.88
N THR A 166 12.72 4.60 -57.16
CA THR A 166 11.45 5.07 -57.76
C THR A 166 11.66 6.28 -58.68
N ALA A 167 12.56 7.20 -58.32
CA ALA A 167 12.89 8.37 -59.14
C ALA A 167 13.66 8.07 -60.43
N ARG A 168 14.23 6.86 -60.59
CA ARG A 168 14.95 6.41 -61.80
C ARG A 168 14.07 5.65 -62.81
N VAL A 169 12.84 5.31 -62.43
CA VAL A 169 11.91 4.50 -63.24
C VAL A 169 10.80 5.37 -63.87
N LEU A 170 10.79 6.68 -63.57
CA LEU A 170 10.00 7.72 -64.23
C LEU A 170 10.90 8.51 -65.19
#